data_AF-A0A1S4DMR9-F1
#
_entry.id   AF-A0A1S4DMR9-F1
#
_cell.length_a   1.000
_cell.length_b   1.000
_cell.length_c   1.000
_cell.angle_alpha   90.00
_cell.angle_beta   90.00
_cell.angle_gamma   90.00
#
_symmetry.space_group_name_H-M   'P 1'
#
loop_
_entity.id
_entity.type
_entity.pdbx_description
1 polymer ?
#
loop_
_entity_poly.entity_id
_entity_poly.type
_entity_poly.pdbx_seq_one_letter_code
_entity_poly.pdbx_strand_id
1 'polypeptide(L)'
;MMLDLMNQAQSILTSLDKQSGKIKSEHRVRLNASIDVIRYLMKEGMPFWSHDESITSTRRGHFLDHLKWYADRKKDVKNVVLEKAPKYNIMTSPEIQKDIVNSYAKETMKAIIEDLNGDFFGILVDESKDVSHKEQMALVMRYVNKEGELIERFFGLVHVKATTTHALQKIIYFLLLQHLLSSSLIRRQGYNGASNMQGEINGLKTLILKDNPLAYCIHCFDHQLQLTLVAVAKKHHEINKFFDILANVLNVVGGSYKCREMLRDDQAEKLDELLVLGEVHTGSGLNQELGLQRPGDTR
;
A
#
# COMPACT_ATOMS: atom_id res chain seq x y z
N MET A 1 18.29 26.83 -40.67
CA MET A 1 17.73 26.33 -39.39
C MET A 1 17.83 24.80 -39.22
N MET A 2 18.35 24.01 -40.19
CA MET A 2 18.44 22.54 -40.09
C MET A 2 19.86 21.98 -39.87
N LEU A 3 20.89 22.82 -39.74
CA LEU A 3 22.28 22.37 -39.56
C LEU A 3 22.63 22.01 -38.11
N ASP A 4 21.93 22.58 -37.11
CA ASP A 4 22.20 22.27 -35.69
C ASP A 4 21.72 20.87 -35.26
N LEU A 5 20.70 20.31 -35.91
CA LEU A 5 20.15 18.98 -35.57
C LEU A 5 21.05 17.81 -36.01
N MET A 6 22.03 18.02 -36.88
CA MET A 6 22.93 16.96 -37.39
C MET A 6 24.26 16.89 -36.63
N ASN A 7 24.49 17.76 -35.65
CA ASN A 7 25.70 17.72 -34.85
C ASN A 7 25.62 16.60 -33.80
N GLN A 8 26.14 15.42 -34.12
CA GLN A 8 26.23 14.28 -33.18
C GLN A 8 26.93 14.67 -31.87
N ALA A 9 27.80 15.68 -31.85
CA ALA A 9 28.45 16.18 -30.64
C ALA A 9 27.52 16.93 -29.67
N GLN A 10 26.33 17.34 -30.12
CA GLN A 10 25.28 17.99 -29.33
C GLN A 10 24.12 17.05 -28.99
N SER A 11 24.20 15.77 -29.38
CA SER A 11 23.16 14.81 -29.00
C SER A 11 23.07 14.67 -27.47
N ILE A 12 21.89 14.33 -26.96
CA ILE A 12 21.68 14.08 -25.52
C ILE A 12 22.62 12.98 -25.03
N LEU A 13 22.82 11.93 -25.84
CA LEU A 13 23.74 10.82 -25.53
C LEU A 13 25.18 11.31 -25.38
N THR A 14 25.65 12.13 -26.32
CA THR A 14 27.01 12.68 -26.31
C THR A 14 27.20 13.72 -25.21
N SER A 15 26.15 14.44 -24.85
CA SER A 15 26.15 15.42 -23.74
C SER A 15 26.15 14.75 -22.37
N LEU A 16 25.47 13.60 -22.23
CA LEU A 16 25.56 12.73 -21.05
C LEU A 16 26.94 12.06 -20.95
N ASP A 17 27.57 11.72 -22.08
CA ASP A 17 28.93 11.19 -22.09
C ASP A 17 30.03 12.23 -21.89
N LYS A 18 29.76 13.50 -22.22
CA LYS A 18 30.62 14.65 -21.89
C LYS A 18 30.68 14.99 -20.41
N GLN A 19 29.82 14.43 -19.56
CA GLN A 19 29.94 14.64 -18.11
C GLN A 19 31.22 13.98 -17.58
N SER A 20 31.99 14.72 -16.79
CA SER A 20 33.24 14.21 -16.23
C SER A 20 33.01 12.91 -15.45
N GLY A 21 33.95 11.96 -15.54
CA GLY A 21 33.86 10.68 -14.82
C GLY A 21 33.66 10.86 -13.31
N LYS A 22 34.17 11.96 -12.76
CA LYS A 22 33.95 12.37 -11.37
C LYS A 22 32.47 12.64 -11.06
N ILE A 23 31.76 13.41 -11.88
CA ILE A 23 30.32 13.69 -11.68
C ILE A 23 29.50 12.40 -11.75
N LYS A 24 29.80 11.53 -12.73
CA LYS A 24 29.14 10.22 -12.87
C LYS A 24 29.37 9.35 -11.63
N SER A 25 30.60 9.33 -11.10
CA SER A 25 30.96 8.59 -9.88
C SER A 25 30.23 9.13 -8.66
N GLU A 26 30.26 10.44 -8.42
CA GLU A 26 29.59 11.08 -7.28
C GLU A 26 28.06 10.92 -7.34
N HIS A 27 27.48 10.92 -8.54
CA HIS A 27 26.06 10.61 -8.73
C HIS A 27 25.72 9.16 -8.35
N ARG A 28 26.53 8.18 -8.77
CA ARG A 28 26.35 6.78 -8.38
C ARG A 28 26.44 6.58 -6.87
N VAL A 29 27.38 7.25 -6.19
CA VAL A 29 27.51 7.17 -4.73
C VAL A 29 26.23 7.65 -4.04
N ARG A 30 25.66 8.77 -4.48
CA ARG A 30 24.38 9.28 -3.95
C ARG A 30 23.21 8.34 -4.21
N LEU A 31 23.09 7.86 -5.44
CA LEU A 31 22.01 6.95 -5.81
C LEU A 31 22.09 5.66 -4.99
N ASN A 32 23.27 5.06 -4.86
CA ASN A 32 23.47 3.87 -4.04
C ASN A 32 23.14 4.13 -2.57
N ALA A 33 23.50 5.30 -2.03
CA ALA A 33 23.13 5.67 -0.67
C ALA A 33 21.61 5.78 -0.49
N SER A 34 20.89 6.42 -1.41
CA SER A 34 19.41 6.48 -1.38
C SER A 34 18.79 5.09 -1.51
N ILE A 35 19.30 4.24 -2.40
CA ILE A 35 18.85 2.86 -2.62
C ILE A 35 19.02 2.03 -1.35
N ASP A 36 20.17 2.11 -0.67
CA ASP A 36 20.46 1.39 0.57
C ASP A 36 19.54 1.81 1.72
N VAL A 37 19.32 3.11 1.88
CA VAL A 37 18.42 3.66 2.91
C VAL A 37 16.98 3.22 2.65
N ILE A 38 16.49 3.37 1.42
CA ILE A 38 15.13 2.93 1.05
C ILE A 38 14.97 1.43 1.28
N ARG A 39 15.96 0.60 0.91
CA ARG A 39 15.92 -0.84 1.16
C ARG A 39 15.70 -1.15 2.63
N TYR A 40 16.42 -0.46 3.51
CA TYR A 40 16.29 -0.65 4.95
C TYR A 40 14.90 -0.25 5.44
N LEU A 41 14.41 0.93 5.05
CA LEU A 41 13.07 1.39 5.43
C LEU A 41 11.97 0.46 4.94
N MET A 42 12.06 -0.03 3.70
CA MET A 42 11.11 -0.99 3.13
C MET A 42 11.11 -2.32 3.88
N LYS A 43 12.30 -2.83 4.24
CA LYS A 43 12.45 -4.09 4.96
C LYS A 43 11.79 -4.04 6.34
N GLU A 44 11.92 -2.91 7.02
CA GLU A 44 11.35 -2.70 8.36
C GLU A 44 9.91 -2.15 8.32
N GLY A 45 9.34 -1.89 7.14
CA GLY A 45 8.00 -1.32 6.99
C GLY A 45 7.86 0.10 7.53
N MET A 46 8.94 0.88 7.55
CA MET A 46 8.94 2.25 8.11
C MET A 46 8.49 3.30 7.08
N PRO A 47 7.77 4.36 7.51
CA PRO A 47 7.41 5.47 6.62
C PRO A 47 8.64 6.29 6.22
N PHE A 48 8.63 6.86 5.02
CA PHE A 48 9.83 7.52 4.48
C PHE A 48 9.88 9.01 4.82
N TRP A 49 8.72 9.66 4.67
CA TRP A 49 8.57 11.11 4.74
C TRP A 49 8.08 11.56 6.11
N SER A 50 8.50 12.75 6.51
CA SER A 50 7.90 13.50 7.62
C SER A 50 6.98 14.59 7.08
N HIS A 51 6.11 15.11 7.95
CA HIS A 51 5.31 16.29 7.64
C HIS A 51 6.16 17.55 7.49
N ASP A 52 7.31 17.62 8.17
CA ASP A 52 8.27 18.72 8.05
C ASP A 52 9.70 18.18 7.82
N GLU A 53 10.16 18.30 6.58
CA GLU A 53 11.51 17.91 6.13
C GLU A 53 12.51 19.09 6.10
N SER A 54 12.12 20.26 6.64
CA SER A 54 12.96 21.46 6.69
C SER A 54 14.25 21.21 7.48
N ILE A 55 15.30 21.97 7.19
CA ILE A 55 16.61 21.82 7.88
C ILE A 55 16.49 22.14 9.38
N THR A 56 15.53 22.97 9.76
CA THR A 56 15.24 23.38 11.15
C THR A 56 14.43 22.34 11.92
N SER A 57 13.83 21.37 11.26
CA SER A 57 13.04 20.32 11.92
C SER A 57 13.95 19.36 12.69
N THR A 58 13.52 19.00 13.90
CA THR A 58 14.18 17.97 14.72
C THR A 58 14.01 16.56 14.17
N ARG A 59 12.98 16.31 13.34
CA ARG A 59 12.68 15.01 12.72
C ARG A 59 12.27 15.22 11.27
N ARG A 60 13.25 15.10 10.37
CA ARG A 60 13.09 15.40 8.94
C ARG A 60 12.51 14.24 8.14
N GLY A 61 12.13 13.16 8.82
CA GLY A 61 11.62 11.94 8.20
C GLY A 61 12.67 10.86 8.16
N HIS A 62 12.22 9.60 8.25
CA HIS A 62 13.14 8.48 8.40
C HIS A 62 14.13 8.40 7.25
N PHE A 63 13.74 8.74 6.01
CA PHE A 63 14.66 8.75 4.88
C PHE A 63 15.82 9.74 5.07
N LEU A 64 15.52 11.00 5.38
CA LEU A 64 16.56 12.04 5.55
C LEU A 64 17.42 11.77 6.78
N ASP A 65 16.82 11.34 7.89
CA ASP A 65 17.53 11.05 9.13
C ASP A 65 18.46 9.83 8.96
N HIS A 66 18.02 8.77 8.27
CA HIS A 66 18.87 7.62 7.96
C HIS A 66 19.94 7.96 6.93
N LEU A 67 19.65 8.80 5.94
CA LEU A 67 20.66 9.25 4.96
C LEU A 67 21.75 10.09 5.64
N LYS A 68 21.39 10.95 6.59
CA LYS A 68 22.34 11.70 7.42
C LYS A 68 23.19 10.76 8.29
N TRP A 69 22.55 9.81 8.97
CA TRP A 69 23.24 8.78 9.75
C TRP A 69 24.23 7.96 8.90
N TYR A 70 23.82 7.58 7.69
CA TYR A 70 24.66 6.84 6.76
C TYR A 70 25.86 7.68 6.29
N ALA A 71 25.62 8.96 5.97
CA ALA A 71 26.66 9.92 5.62
C ALA A 71 27.68 10.10 6.75
N ASP A 72 27.25 10.21 8.00
CA ASP A 72 28.18 10.42 9.13
C ASP A 72 29.16 9.26 9.34
N ARG A 73 28.81 8.06 8.88
CA ARG A 73 29.68 6.87 8.96
C ARG A 73 30.59 6.70 7.74
N LYS A 74 30.23 7.27 6.60
CA LYS A 74 30.93 7.08 5.32
C LYS A 74 31.36 8.41 4.72
N LYS A 75 32.66 8.73 4.80
CA LYS A 75 33.23 10.02 4.34
C LYS A 75 32.97 10.30 2.86
N ASP A 76 33.02 9.27 2.03
CA ASP A 76 32.71 9.32 0.60
C ASP A 76 31.26 9.75 0.35
N VAL A 77 30.30 9.14 1.06
CA VAL A 77 28.88 9.50 0.99
C VAL A 77 28.65 10.91 1.56
N LYS A 78 29.26 11.23 2.70
CA LYS A 78 29.15 12.55 3.36
C LYS A 78 29.53 13.71 2.47
N ASN A 79 30.44 13.51 1.52
CA ASN A 79 30.94 14.56 0.64
C ASN A 79 30.02 14.83 -0.54
N VAL A 80 29.04 13.97 -0.80
CA VAL A 80 28.21 14.06 -2.00
C VAL A 80 26.71 14.14 -1.72
N VAL A 81 26.21 13.79 -0.54
CA VAL A 81 24.75 13.82 -0.22
C VAL A 81 24.31 15.12 0.48
N LEU A 82 22.98 15.32 0.56
CA LEU A 82 22.34 16.43 1.29
C LEU A 82 22.87 17.80 0.83
N GLU A 83 23.31 18.65 1.77
CA GLU A 83 23.79 20.02 1.52
C GLU A 83 25.01 20.10 0.61
N LYS A 84 25.77 18.99 0.46
CA LYS A 84 26.93 18.92 -0.42
C LYS A 84 26.60 18.43 -1.83
N ALA A 85 25.37 17.97 -2.07
CA ALA A 85 24.93 17.60 -3.39
C ALA A 85 24.67 18.85 -4.25
N PRO A 86 24.98 18.81 -5.56
CA PRO A 86 24.54 19.84 -6.50
C PRO A 86 23.01 20.00 -6.46
N LYS A 87 22.51 21.24 -6.53
CA LYS A 87 21.09 21.63 -6.33
C LYS A 87 20.05 20.64 -6.84
N TYR A 88 20.15 20.16 -8.08
CA TYR A 88 19.14 19.30 -8.70
C TYR A 88 19.41 17.79 -8.56
N ASN A 89 20.46 17.41 -7.85
CA ASN A 89 20.98 16.04 -7.82
C ASN A 89 21.06 15.50 -6.38
N ILE A 90 20.19 16.00 -5.49
CA ILE A 90 20.19 15.67 -4.05
C ILE A 90 19.62 14.25 -3.79
N MET A 91 18.86 13.68 -4.73
CA MET A 91 18.25 12.33 -4.63
C MET A 91 17.25 12.18 -3.47
N THR A 92 16.72 13.29 -2.96
CA THR A 92 15.78 13.32 -1.83
C THR A 92 14.35 13.61 -2.26
N SER A 93 14.08 13.95 -3.53
CA SER A 93 12.72 14.22 -4.01
C SER A 93 11.80 13.01 -3.81
N PRO A 94 10.54 13.20 -3.37
CA PRO A 94 9.56 12.12 -3.29
C PRO A 94 9.37 11.35 -4.59
N GLU A 95 9.52 12.00 -5.75
CA GLU A 95 9.41 11.36 -7.07
C GLU A 95 10.53 10.33 -7.29
N ILE A 96 11.78 10.71 -6.99
CA ILE A 96 12.95 9.81 -7.10
C ILE A 96 12.81 8.63 -6.14
N GLN A 97 12.35 8.90 -4.92
CA GLN A 97 12.11 7.83 -3.93
C GLN A 97 11.04 6.86 -4.43
N LYS A 98 9.94 7.36 -5.01
CA LYS A 98 8.90 6.52 -5.64
C LYS A 98 9.45 5.71 -6.81
N ASP A 99 10.31 6.27 -7.64
CA ASP A 99 10.93 5.54 -8.76
C ASP A 99 11.83 4.39 -8.27
N ILE A 100 12.59 4.61 -7.19
CA ILE A 100 13.39 3.57 -6.55
C ILE A 100 12.47 2.48 -5.97
N VAL A 101 11.39 2.85 -5.27
CA VAL A 101 10.40 1.90 -4.73
C VAL A 101 9.76 1.09 -5.86
N ASN A 102 9.37 1.73 -6.96
CA ASN A 102 8.80 1.06 -8.13
C ASN A 102 9.79 0.06 -8.75
N SER A 103 11.09 0.38 -8.73
CA SER A 103 12.14 -0.53 -9.18
C SER A 103 12.27 -1.74 -8.26
N TYR A 104 12.25 -1.52 -6.93
CA TYR A 104 12.21 -2.61 -5.95
C TYR A 104 10.98 -3.51 -6.09
N ALA A 105 9.81 -2.92 -6.34
CA ALA A 105 8.57 -3.68 -6.56
C ALA A 105 8.68 -4.60 -7.78
N LYS A 106 9.26 -4.11 -8.89
CA LYS A 106 9.50 -4.92 -10.10
C LYS A 106 10.45 -6.09 -9.84
N GLU A 107 11.59 -5.85 -9.19
CA GLU A 107 12.56 -6.91 -8.87
C GLU A 107 11.98 -7.93 -7.86
N THR A 108 11.23 -7.46 -6.87
CA THR A 108 10.55 -8.34 -5.90
C THR A 108 9.52 -9.22 -6.61
N MET A 109 8.74 -8.64 -7.51
CA MET A 109 7.74 -9.39 -8.27
C MET A 109 8.39 -10.43 -9.18
N LYS A 110 9.50 -10.05 -9.84
CA LYS A 110 10.29 -10.98 -10.65
C LYS A 110 10.80 -12.15 -9.81
N ALA A 111 11.34 -11.90 -8.62
CA ALA A 111 11.79 -12.94 -7.70
C ALA A 111 10.64 -13.88 -7.28
N ILE A 112 9.44 -13.36 -7.00
CA ILE A 112 8.25 -14.17 -6.69
C ILE A 112 7.87 -15.08 -7.87
N ILE A 113 7.90 -14.56 -9.10
CA ILE A 113 7.56 -15.33 -10.30
C ILE A 113 8.61 -16.40 -10.58
N GLU A 114 9.90 -16.10 -10.38
CA GLU A 114 11.00 -17.06 -10.52
C GLU A 114 10.92 -18.19 -9.47
N ASP A 115 10.49 -17.86 -8.25
CA ASP A 115 10.26 -18.79 -7.15
C ASP A 115 9.06 -19.71 -7.42
N LEU A 116 7.97 -19.16 -7.97
CA LEU A 116 6.81 -19.93 -8.46
C LEU A 116 7.19 -20.93 -9.56
N ASN A 117 8.19 -20.60 -10.39
CA ASN A 117 8.75 -21.49 -11.41
C ASN A 117 7.72 -22.01 -12.44
N GLY A 118 6.66 -21.24 -12.70
CA GLY A 118 5.59 -21.63 -13.62
C GLY A 118 4.69 -22.76 -13.12
N ASP A 119 4.78 -23.13 -11.85
CA ASP A 119 3.89 -24.11 -11.24
C ASP A 119 2.49 -23.50 -10.97
N PHE A 120 1.59 -24.35 -10.50
CA PHE A 120 0.25 -23.97 -10.11
C PHE A 120 0.23 -23.08 -8.87
N PHE A 121 -0.76 -22.19 -8.81
CA PHE A 121 -0.94 -21.30 -7.68
C PHE A 121 -2.42 -21.15 -7.29
N GLY A 122 -2.63 -20.73 -6.05
CA GLY A 122 -3.88 -20.23 -5.55
C GLY A 122 -3.88 -18.71 -5.53
N ILE A 123 -5.07 -18.13 -5.70
CA ILE A 123 -5.31 -16.70 -5.49
C ILE A 123 -6.18 -16.51 -4.25
N LEU A 124 -5.83 -15.51 -3.43
CA LEU A 124 -6.67 -14.99 -2.36
C LEU A 124 -6.98 -13.55 -2.71
N VAL A 125 -8.27 -13.20 -2.75
CA VAL A 125 -8.72 -11.86 -3.11
C VAL A 125 -9.64 -11.34 -2.03
N ASP A 126 -9.34 -10.14 -1.58
CA ASP A 126 -10.18 -9.41 -0.63
C ASP A 126 -10.41 -7.97 -1.09
N GLU A 127 -11.58 -7.46 -0.74
CA GLU A 127 -12.02 -6.12 -1.10
C GLU A 127 -12.15 -5.28 0.17
N SER A 128 -11.63 -4.06 0.14
CA SER A 128 -11.76 -3.12 1.25
C SER A 128 -12.00 -1.71 0.73
N LYS A 129 -12.51 -0.83 1.59
CA LYS A 129 -12.69 0.59 1.30
C LYS A 129 -11.63 1.40 2.02
N ASP A 130 -10.98 2.31 1.31
CA ASP A 130 -10.06 3.26 1.92
C ASP A 130 -10.78 4.44 2.59
N VAL A 131 -10.03 5.27 3.30
CA VAL A 131 -10.53 6.46 4.01
C VAL A 131 -11.17 7.51 3.07
N SER A 132 -10.89 7.43 1.77
CA SER A 132 -11.52 8.27 0.74
C SER A 132 -12.76 7.61 0.12
N HIS A 133 -13.27 6.54 0.75
CA HIS A 133 -14.40 5.73 0.27
C HIS A 133 -14.19 5.11 -1.11
N LYS A 134 -12.94 4.87 -1.50
CA LYS A 134 -12.62 4.17 -2.75
C LYS A 134 -12.41 2.69 -2.46
N GLU A 135 -13.04 1.86 -3.29
CA GLU A 135 -12.89 0.41 -3.21
C GLU A 135 -11.51 0.00 -3.77
N GLN A 136 -10.84 -0.89 -3.04
CA GLN A 136 -9.53 -1.43 -3.33
C GLN A 136 -9.61 -2.96 -3.25
N MET A 137 -8.93 -3.63 -4.17
CA MET A 137 -8.84 -5.08 -4.20
C MET A 137 -7.40 -5.50 -3.96
N ALA A 138 -7.18 -6.28 -2.90
CA ALA A 138 -5.90 -6.90 -2.62
C ALA A 138 -5.87 -8.30 -3.24
N LEU A 139 -4.78 -8.61 -3.94
CA LEU A 139 -4.50 -9.93 -4.50
C LEU A 139 -3.27 -10.50 -3.83
N VAL A 140 -3.40 -11.70 -3.26
CA VAL A 140 -2.31 -12.49 -2.67
C VAL A 140 -2.21 -13.81 -3.43
N MET A 141 -0.98 -14.21 -3.75
CA MET A 141 -0.69 -15.50 -4.34
C MET A 141 -0.22 -16.49 -3.29
N ARG A 142 -0.71 -17.72 -3.39
CA ARG A 142 -0.30 -18.85 -2.56
C ARG A 142 0.18 -19.99 -3.43
N TYR A 143 1.43 -20.40 -3.31
CA TYR A 143 2.03 -21.44 -4.15
C TYR A 143 3.00 -22.30 -3.34
N VAL A 144 3.51 -23.37 -3.95
CA VAL A 144 4.55 -24.22 -3.36
C VAL A 144 5.86 -23.91 -4.10
N ASN A 145 6.92 -23.57 -3.38
CA ASN A 145 8.22 -23.29 -3.99
C ASN A 145 8.95 -24.60 -4.37
N LYS A 146 10.15 -24.48 -4.93
CA LYS A 146 10.98 -25.62 -5.36
C LYS A 146 11.39 -26.52 -4.20
N GLU A 147 11.46 -25.96 -3.00
CA GLU A 147 11.79 -26.64 -1.75
C GLU A 147 10.58 -27.40 -1.16
N GLY A 148 9.38 -27.26 -1.76
CA GLY A 148 8.16 -27.90 -1.29
C GLY A 148 7.46 -27.14 -0.15
N GLU A 149 7.86 -25.90 0.10
CA GLU A 149 7.30 -25.05 1.14
C GLU A 149 6.10 -24.26 0.63
N LEU A 150 5.08 -24.11 1.46
CA LEU A 150 3.91 -23.29 1.17
C LEU A 150 4.26 -21.82 1.36
N ILE A 151 4.24 -21.06 0.27
CA ILE A 151 4.59 -19.65 0.23
C ILE A 151 3.35 -18.80 -0.06
N GLU A 152 3.18 -17.74 0.73
CA GLU A 152 2.20 -16.68 0.47
C GLU A 152 2.92 -15.37 0.21
N ARG A 153 2.54 -14.70 -0.89
CA ARG A 153 3.13 -13.45 -1.33
C ARG A 153 2.05 -12.48 -1.77
N PHE A 154 2.13 -11.27 -1.24
CA PHE A 154 1.31 -10.16 -1.71
C PHE A 154 1.65 -9.86 -3.17
N PHE A 155 0.64 -9.82 -4.02
CA PHE A 155 0.82 -9.62 -5.45
C PHE A 155 0.49 -8.19 -5.88
N GLY A 156 -0.55 -7.59 -5.30
CA GLY A 156 -0.87 -6.20 -5.59
C GLY A 156 -2.12 -5.69 -4.90
N LEU A 157 -2.23 -4.36 -4.85
CA LEU A 157 -3.42 -3.63 -4.43
C LEU A 157 -3.87 -2.80 -5.63
N VAL A 158 -5.12 -2.97 -6.05
CA VAL A 158 -5.67 -2.27 -7.19
C VAL A 158 -6.92 -1.51 -6.81
N HIS A 159 -6.97 -0.24 -7.20
CA HIS A 159 -8.18 0.53 -7.08
C HIS A 159 -9.24 0.05 -8.07
N VAL A 160 -10.39 -0.33 -7.54
CA VAL A 160 -11.53 -0.81 -8.32
C VAL A 160 -12.58 0.29 -8.38
N LYS A 161 -12.92 0.74 -9.60
CA LYS A 161 -13.98 1.75 -9.81
C LYS A 161 -15.39 1.16 -9.78
N ALA A 162 -15.52 -0.15 -10.02
CA ALA A 162 -16.78 -0.86 -10.03
C ALA A 162 -16.60 -2.28 -9.47
N THR A 163 -17.28 -2.59 -8.36
CA THR A 163 -17.28 -3.89 -7.66
C THR A 163 -18.09 -4.98 -8.36
N THR A 164 -18.42 -4.78 -9.63
CA THR A 164 -19.06 -5.84 -10.42
C THR A 164 -18.09 -6.99 -10.60
N THR A 165 -18.58 -8.23 -10.45
CA THR A 165 -17.79 -9.44 -10.56
C THR A 165 -16.92 -9.52 -11.82
N HIS A 166 -17.47 -9.12 -12.97
CA HIS A 166 -16.75 -9.18 -14.23
C HIS A 166 -15.60 -8.17 -14.32
N ALA A 167 -15.74 -7.00 -13.68
CA ALA A 167 -14.66 -6.03 -13.57
C ALA A 167 -13.51 -6.59 -12.71
N LEU A 168 -13.83 -7.22 -11.58
CA LEU A 168 -12.85 -7.86 -10.70
C LEU A 168 -12.07 -8.96 -11.43
N GLN A 169 -12.78 -9.85 -12.13
CA GLN A 169 -12.16 -10.90 -12.93
C GLN A 169 -11.19 -10.33 -13.97
N LYS A 170 -11.61 -9.30 -14.71
CA LYS A 170 -10.77 -8.64 -15.71
C LYS A 170 -9.52 -8.02 -15.10
N ILE A 171 -9.64 -7.39 -13.93
CA ILE A 171 -8.50 -6.81 -13.22
C ILE A 171 -7.53 -7.90 -12.79
N ILE A 172 -8.02 -9.01 -12.22
CA ILE A 172 -7.17 -10.15 -11.82
C ILE A 172 -6.42 -10.71 -13.03
N TYR A 173 -7.12 -10.97 -14.13
CA TYR A 173 -6.47 -11.51 -15.33
C TYR A 173 -5.48 -10.52 -15.95
N PHE A 174 -5.79 -9.22 -15.94
CA PHE A 174 -4.87 -8.19 -16.40
C PHE A 174 -3.59 -8.15 -15.55
N LEU A 175 -3.70 -8.21 -14.22
CA LEU A 175 -2.55 -8.28 -13.32
C LEU A 175 -1.69 -9.53 -13.56
N LEU A 176 -2.31 -10.69 -13.73
CA LEU A 176 -1.58 -11.92 -14.04
C LEU A 176 -0.86 -11.83 -15.39
N LEU A 177 -1.53 -11.28 -16.42
CA LEU A 177 -0.96 -11.12 -17.75
C LEU A 177 0.22 -10.13 -17.78
N GLN A 178 0.20 -9.07 -16.98
CA GLN A 178 1.33 -8.14 -16.84
C GLN A 178 2.62 -8.84 -16.40
N HIS A 179 2.47 -9.96 -15.68
CA HIS A 179 3.54 -10.80 -15.16
C HIS A 179 3.71 -12.11 -15.93
N LEU A 180 3.09 -12.22 -17.12
CA LEU A 180 3.13 -13.39 -18.01
C LEU A 180 2.59 -14.67 -17.35
N LEU A 181 1.71 -14.53 -16.34
CA LEU A 181 1.04 -15.65 -15.68
C LEU A 181 -0.28 -15.95 -16.38
N SER A 182 -0.51 -17.24 -16.66
CA SER A 182 -1.78 -17.71 -17.22
C SER A 182 -2.80 -17.97 -16.12
N SER A 183 -4.05 -17.53 -16.32
CA SER A 183 -5.17 -17.86 -15.43
C SER A 183 -5.50 -19.36 -15.40
N SER A 184 -5.06 -20.14 -16.40
CA SER A 184 -5.23 -21.60 -16.42
C SER A 184 -4.38 -22.33 -15.35
N LEU A 185 -3.35 -21.67 -14.81
CA LEU A 185 -2.50 -22.22 -13.74
C LEU A 185 -3.13 -22.05 -12.35
N ILE A 186 -4.25 -21.34 -12.25
CA ILE A 186 -4.97 -21.21 -10.99
C ILE A 186 -5.55 -22.57 -10.60
N ARG A 187 -5.26 -23.03 -9.38
CA ARG A 187 -5.82 -24.26 -8.79
C ARG A 187 -6.66 -24.02 -7.55
N ARG A 188 -6.45 -22.89 -6.88
CA ARG A 188 -7.25 -22.50 -5.71
C ARG A 188 -7.70 -21.06 -5.81
N GLN A 189 -8.88 -20.80 -5.28
CA GLN A 189 -9.48 -19.47 -5.14
C GLN A 189 -9.90 -19.29 -3.68
N GLY A 190 -9.58 -18.17 -3.06
CA GLY A 190 -10.00 -17.84 -1.69
C GLY A 190 -10.63 -16.46 -1.66
N TYR A 191 -11.89 -16.40 -1.21
CA TYR A 191 -12.66 -15.16 -1.15
C TYR A 191 -13.48 -15.05 0.13
N ASN A 192 -13.86 -13.82 0.48
CA ASN A 192 -14.88 -13.54 1.48
C ASN A 192 -16.28 -13.97 1.00
N GLY A 193 -17.28 -13.92 1.89
CA GLY A 193 -18.64 -14.39 1.62
C GLY A 193 -19.52 -13.42 0.82
N ALA A 194 -18.95 -12.34 0.29
CA ALA A 194 -19.72 -11.35 -0.45
C ALA A 194 -20.32 -11.95 -1.73
N SER A 195 -21.48 -11.46 -2.14
CA SER A 195 -22.24 -12.03 -3.27
C SER A 195 -21.53 -11.87 -4.62
N ASN A 196 -20.80 -10.77 -4.80
CA ASN A 196 -19.93 -10.55 -5.96
C ASN A 196 -18.72 -11.51 -5.98
N MET A 197 -18.28 -12.01 -4.83
CA MET A 197 -17.15 -12.91 -4.71
C MET A 197 -17.55 -14.39 -4.80
N GLN A 198 -18.54 -14.82 -4.00
CA GLN A 198 -18.97 -16.21 -3.87
C GLN A 198 -20.34 -16.56 -4.47
N GLY A 199 -21.04 -15.60 -5.08
CA GLY A 199 -22.34 -15.84 -5.68
C GLY A 199 -22.35 -17.01 -6.68
N GLU A 200 -23.37 -17.85 -6.62
CA GLU A 200 -23.45 -19.08 -7.42
C GLU A 200 -23.59 -18.81 -8.93
N ILE A 201 -24.28 -17.73 -9.31
CA ILE A 201 -24.59 -17.42 -10.71
C ILE A 201 -23.57 -16.45 -11.32
N ASN A 202 -23.32 -15.35 -10.60
CA ASN A 202 -22.50 -14.22 -11.03
C ASN A 202 -21.40 -13.85 -10.02
N GLY A 203 -20.96 -14.78 -9.17
CA GLY A 203 -19.83 -14.56 -8.28
C GLY A 203 -18.48 -14.81 -8.98
N LEU A 204 -17.42 -14.22 -8.44
CA LEU A 204 -16.07 -14.30 -9.00
C LEU A 204 -15.59 -15.76 -9.05
N LYS A 205 -15.89 -16.51 -7.99
CA LYS A 205 -15.77 -17.97 -7.93
C LYS A 205 -16.33 -18.63 -9.18
N THR A 206 -17.59 -18.35 -9.52
CA THR A 206 -18.29 -19.01 -10.62
C THR A 206 -17.68 -18.63 -11.97
N LEU A 207 -17.30 -17.36 -12.16
CA LEU A 207 -16.70 -16.92 -13.42
C LEU A 207 -15.34 -17.58 -13.66
N ILE A 208 -14.44 -17.58 -12.68
CA ILE A 208 -13.13 -18.21 -12.83
C ILE A 208 -13.26 -19.74 -12.93
N LEU A 209 -14.22 -20.34 -12.24
CA LEU A 209 -14.48 -21.79 -12.36
C LEU A 209 -15.01 -22.17 -13.75
N LYS A 210 -15.79 -21.31 -14.41
CA LYS A 210 -16.22 -21.51 -15.81
C LYS A 210 -15.04 -21.50 -16.78
N ASP A 211 -14.07 -20.61 -16.57
CA ASP A 211 -12.87 -20.51 -17.41
C ASP A 211 -11.85 -21.61 -17.09
N ASN A 212 -11.75 -22.01 -15.82
CA ASN A 212 -10.81 -22.99 -15.31
C ASN A 212 -11.51 -23.92 -14.30
N PRO A 213 -12.07 -25.06 -14.78
CA PRO A 213 -12.82 -26.00 -13.94
C PRO A 213 -12.01 -26.63 -12.79
N LEU A 214 -10.68 -26.53 -12.83
CA LEU A 214 -9.77 -27.07 -11.83
C LEU A 214 -9.45 -26.07 -10.70
N ALA A 215 -9.93 -24.83 -10.79
CA ALA A 215 -9.70 -23.79 -9.80
C ALA A 215 -10.69 -23.89 -8.63
N TYR A 216 -10.42 -24.76 -7.66
CA TYR A 216 -11.32 -24.98 -6.52
C TYR A 216 -11.42 -23.74 -5.61
N CYS A 217 -12.63 -23.37 -5.20
CA CYS A 217 -12.85 -22.22 -4.33
C CYS A 217 -13.06 -22.64 -2.87
N ILE A 218 -12.32 -21.99 -1.97
CA ILE A 218 -12.44 -22.09 -0.53
C ILE A 218 -13.05 -20.79 -0.02
N HIS A 219 -13.98 -20.91 0.92
CA HIS A 219 -14.55 -19.77 1.61
C HIS A 219 -13.68 -19.34 2.79
N CYS A 220 -13.55 -18.03 2.99
CA CYS A 220 -12.77 -17.48 4.09
C CYS A 220 -13.33 -17.95 5.44
N PHE A 221 -12.53 -18.74 6.17
CA PHE A 221 -12.91 -19.25 7.48
C PHE A 221 -13.10 -18.13 8.52
N ASP A 222 -12.29 -17.07 8.45
CA ASP A 222 -12.41 -15.93 9.37
C ASP A 222 -13.76 -15.24 9.19
N HIS A 223 -14.20 -15.06 7.94
CA HIS A 223 -15.51 -14.50 7.64
C HIS A 223 -16.64 -15.44 8.11
N GLN A 224 -16.49 -16.76 7.96
CA GLN A 224 -17.46 -17.74 8.48
C GLN A 224 -17.57 -17.69 10.01
N LEU A 225 -16.43 -17.62 10.69
CA LEU A 225 -16.38 -17.52 12.14
C LEU A 225 -17.04 -16.23 12.61
N GLN A 226 -16.71 -15.10 11.98
CA GLN A 226 -17.31 -13.81 12.29
C GLN A 226 -18.83 -13.83 12.11
N LEU A 227 -19.32 -14.35 10.98
CA LEU A 227 -20.77 -14.48 10.74
C LEU A 227 -21.44 -15.37 11.77
N THR A 228 -20.78 -16.46 12.18
CA THR A 228 -21.29 -17.37 13.21
C THR A 228 -21.38 -16.69 14.57
N LEU A 229 -20.33 -15.97 14.98
CA LEU A 229 -20.31 -15.22 16.23
C LEU A 229 -21.40 -14.15 16.26
N VAL A 230 -21.55 -13.38 15.18
CA VAL A 230 -22.63 -12.38 15.06
C VAL A 230 -24.00 -13.05 15.15
N ALA A 231 -24.21 -14.18 14.48
CA ALA A 231 -25.49 -14.90 14.53
C ALA A 231 -25.82 -15.43 15.93
N VAL A 232 -24.82 -15.95 16.66
CA VAL A 232 -24.99 -16.42 18.05
C VAL A 232 -25.26 -15.25 18.99
N ALA A 233 -24.50 -14.15 18.88
CA ALA A 233 -24.69 -12.95 19.69
C ALA A 233 -26.10 -12.38 19.54
N LYS A 234 -26.64 -12.34 18.32
CA LYS A 234 -28.01 -11.88 18.04
C LYS A 234 -29.09 -12.75 18.66
N LYS A 235 -28.82 -14.03 18.94
CA LYS A 235 -29.77 -14.91 19.63
C LYS A 235 -29.82 -14.68 21.15
N HIS A 236 -28.81 -14.03 21.72
CA HIS A 236 -28.78 -13.70 23.14
C HIS A 236 -29.39 -12.32 23.40
N HIS A 237 -30.54 -12.26 24.09
CA HIS A 237 -31.33 -11.03 24.23
C HIS A 237 -30.53 -9.83 24.76
N GLU A 238 -29.79 -10.01 25.86
CA GLU A 238 -29.00 -8.91 26.47
C GLU A 238 -27.90 -8.37 25.55
N ILE A 239 -27.25 -9.26 24.79
CA ILE A 239 -26.15 -8.89 23.89
C ILE A 239 -26.74 -8.17 22.68
N ASN A 240 -27.82 -8.70 22.11
CA ASN A 240 -28.50 -8.03 21.00
C ASN A 240 -29.02 -6.65 21.41
N LYS A 241 -29.64 -6.53 22.60
CA LYS A 241 -30.11 -5.25 23.14
C LYS A 241 -28.98 -4.25 23.34
N PHE A 242 -27.83 -4.69 23.85
CA PHE A 242 -26.64 -3.84 23.95
C PHE A 242 -26.20 -3.29 22.59
N PHE A 243 -26.06 -4.16 21.58
CA PHE A 243 -25.65 -3.72 20.24
C PHE A 243 -26.72 -2.86 19.55
N ASP A 244 -28.00 -3.10 19.78
CA ASP A 244 -29.09 -2.25 19.27
C ASP A 244 -29.05 -0.85 19.88
N ILE A 245 -28.82 -0.73 21.19
CA ILE A 245 -28.62 0.56 21.86
C ILE A 245 -27.41 1.28 21.28
N LEU A 246 -26.27 0.59 21.15
CA LEU A 246 -25.05 1.16 20.59
C LEU A 246 -25.27 1.65 19.14
N ALA A 247 -25.91 0.84 18.30
CA ALA A 247 -26.23 1.22 16.93
C ALA A 247 -27.16 2.43 16.87
N ASN A 248 -28.16 2.52 17.75
CA ASN A 248 -29.05 3.67 17.84
C ASN A 248 -28.31 4.94 18.25
N VAL A 249 -27.42 4.87 19.24
CA VAL A 249 -26.58 6.01 19.64
C VAL A 249 -25.71 6.47 18.47
N LEU A 250 -25.03 5.54 17.79
CA LEU A 250 -24.21 5.85 16.62
C LEU A 250 -25.03 6.45 15.47
N ASN A 251 -26.26 5.98 15.25
CA ASN A 251 -27.15 6.52 14.23
C ASN A 251 -27.71 7.90 14.58
N VAL A 252 -28.01 8.18 15.85
CA VAL A 252 -28.47 9.51 16.29
C VAL A 252 -27.34 10.53 16.20
N VAL A 253 -26.17 10.20 16.75
CA VAL A 253 -25.00 11.09 16.74
C VAL A 253 -24.47 11.23 15.31
N GLY A 254 -24.32 10.11 14.59
CA GLY A 254 -23.87 10.08 13.21
C GLY A 254 -24.91 10.53 12.19
N GLY A 255 -26.20 10.63 12.51
CA GLY A 255 -27.26 11.09 11.61
C GLY A 255 -27.49 12.60 11.65
N SER A 256 -27.22 13.23 12.79
CA SER A 256 -27.43 14.66 13.02
C SER A 256 -26.15 15.46 12.82
N TYR A 257 -26.16 16.40 11.88
CA TYR A 257 -25.06 17.36 11.69
C TYR A 257 -24.72 18.07 13.02
N LYS A 258 -25.74 18.53 13.75
CA LYS A 258 -25.57 19.21 15.03
C LYS A 258 -24.89 18.33 16.08
N CYS A 259 -25.24 17.05 16.16
CA CYS A 259 -24.62 16.14 17.13
C CYS A 259 -23.17 15.81 16.75
N ARG A 260 -22.84 15.75 15.46
CA ARG A 260 -21.45 15.59 15.02
C ARG A 260 -20.60 16.82 15.34
N GLU A 261 -21.11 18.02 15.11
CA GLU A 261 -20.40 19.25 15.47
C GLU A 261 -20.20 19.35 16.98
N MET A 262 -21.23 19.07 17.80
CA MET A 262 -21.08 19.04 19.25
C MET A 262 -20.02 18.02 19.72
N LEU A 263 -19.94 16.86 19.07
CA LEU A 263 -18.90 15.86 19.38
C LEU A 263 -17.49 16.36 19.00
N ARG A 264 -17.37 17.11 17.89
CA ARG A 264 -16.10 17.72 17.47
C ARG A 264 -15.67 18.82 18.42
N ASP A 265 -16.60 19.65 18.87
CA ASP A 265 -16.34 20.73 19.83
C ASP A 265 -15.82 20.15 21.16
N ASP A 266 -16.48 19.11 21.69
CA ASP A 266 -16.07 18.41 22.92
C ASP A 266 -14.71 17.70 22.77
N GLN A 267 -14.45 17.10 21.60
CA GLN A 267 -13.14 16.54 21.26
C GLN A 267 -12.05 17.61 21.19
N ALA A 268 -12.36 18.80 20.64
CA ALA A 268 -11.43 19.91 20.54
C ALA A 268 -11.11 20.52 21.91
N GLU A 269 -12.11 20.69 22.78
CA GLU A 269 -11.92 21.18 24.14
C GLU A 269 -11.05 20.22 24.96
N LYS A 270 -11.34 18.92 24.91
CA LYS A 270 -10.52 17.91 25.57
C LYS A 270 -9.10 17.82 25.02
N LEU A 271 -8.93 18.04 23.72
CA LEU A 271 -7.61 18.11 23.12
C LEU A 271 -6.83 19.33 23.63
N ASP A 272 -7.50 20.48 23.74
CA ASP A 272 -6.90 21.70 24.28
C ASP A 272 -6.43 21.51 25.73
N GLU A 273 -7.25 20.88 26.58
CA GLU A 273 -6.87 20.51 27.95
C GLU A 273 -5.61 19.63 27.98
N LEU A 274 -5.56 18.59 27.13
CA LEU A 274 -4.41 17.68 27.08
C LEU A 274 -3.15 18.34 26.50
N LEU A 275 -3.32 19.32 25.60
CA LEU A 275 -2.21 20.15 25.10
C LEU A 275 -1.66 21.06 26.21
N VAL A 276 -2.54 21.67 27.01
CA VAL A 276 -2.16 22.48 28.17
C VAL A 276 -1.43 21.65 29.22
N LEU A 277 -1.85 20.40 29.43
CA LEU A 277 -1.19 19.44 30.34
C LEU A 277 0.12 18.87 29.76
N GLY A 278 0.43 19.13 28.49
CA GLY A 278 1.64 18.65 27.83
C GLY A 278 1.65 17.15 27.52
N GLU A 279 0.48 16.49 27.60
CA GLU A 279 0.33 15.05 27.34
C GLU A 279 0.28 14.72 25.85
N VAL A 280 -0.06 15.71 25.01
CA VAL A 280 -0.07 15.61 23.54
C VAL A 280 0.69 16.78 22.91
N HIS A 281 1.13 16.57 21.68
CA HIS A 281 1.86 17.58 20.90
C HIS A 281 1.05 17.99 19.67
N THR A 282 1.19 19.25 19.27
CA THR A 282 0.64 19.76 18.01
C THR A 282 1.56 19.38 16.84
N GLY A 283 0.96 19.02 15.70
CA GLY A 283 1.70 18.70 14.48
C GLY A 283 0.75 18.34 13.34
N SER A 284 1.20 18.54 12.10
CA SER A 284 0.42 18.13 10.93
C SER A 284 0.20 16.61 10.99
N GLY A 285 -1.06 16.16 10.86
CA GLY A 285 -1.42 14.74 10.97
C GLY A 285 -1.59 14.19 12.39
N LEU A 286 -1.26 14.96 13.44
CA LEU A 286 -1.54 14.60 14.83
C LEU A 286 -2.91 15.12 15.26
N ASN A 287 -3.56 14.39 16.18
CA ASN A 287 -4.84 14.78 16.78
C ASN A 287 -5.94 15.05 15.74
N GLN A 288 -5.94 14.29 14.65
CA GLN A 288 -6.96 14.40 13.60
C GLN A 288 -8.35 14.13 14.17
N GLU A 289 -9.35 14.82 13.61
CA GLU A 289 -10.75 14.56 13.93
C GLU A 289 -11.08 13.07 13.74
N LEU A 290 -11.55 12.43 14.81
CA LEU A 290 -11.97 11.04 14.76
C LEU A 290 -13.46 10.99 14.42
N GLY A 291 -13.78 10.49 13.23
CA GLY A 291 -15.16 10.19 12.84
C GLY A 291 -15.70 8.96 13.57
N LEU A 292 -17.02 8.90 13.76
CA LEU A 292 -17.69 7.68 14.18
C LEU A 292 -17.75 6.69 13.00
N GLN A 293 -17.04 5.57 13.10
CA GLN A 293 -17.18 4.46 12.15
C GLN A 293 -18.60 3.89 12.24
N ARG A 294 -19.23 3.67 11.07
CA ARG A 294 -20.58 3.10 11.04
C ARG A 294 -20.50 1.59 11.20
N PRO A 295 -21.52 0.93 11.79
CA PRO A 295 -21.58 -0.53 11.89
C PRO A 295 -21.51 -1.30 10.56
N GLY A 296 -21.65 -0.61 9.41
CA GLY A 296 -21.55 -1.18 8.06
C GLY A 296 -20.14 -1.14 7.46
N ASP A 297 -19.16 -0.50 8.12
CA ASP A 297 -17.80 -0.33 7.59
C ASP A 297 -16.89 -1.54 7.86
N THR A 298 -17.36 -2.52 8.64
CA THR A 298 -16.72 -3.83 8.88
C THR A 298 -17.37 -4.97 8.09
N ARG A 299 -18.11 -4.65 7.03
CA ARG A 299 -18.65 -5.64 6.10
C ARG A 299 -17.75 -5.84 4.89
#